data_AF-A0A317DIF4-F1
#
_entry.id   AF-A0A317DIF4-F1
#
_cell.length_a   1.000
_cell.length_b   1.000
_cell.length_c   1.000
_cell.angle_alpha   90.00
_cell.angle_beta   90.00
_cell.angle_gamma   90.00
#
_symmetry.space_group_name_H-M   'P 1'
#
loop_
_entity.id
_entity.type
_entity.pdbx_description
1 polymer ?
#
loop_
_entity_poly.entity_id
_entity_poly.type
_entity_poly.pdbx_seq_one_letter_code
_entity_poly.pdbx_strand_id
1 'polypeptide(L)'
;MDMTAADRVLVTRDSRPADAVLTTTHRLLERLVCGDQSAIAALLRNEATFAGDTRLILAFRRFFPSPAGTRDPREVARQHALHGQAWRERLQTRIS
;
A
#
# COMPACT_ATOMS: atom_id res chain seq x y z
N MET A 1 30.75 1.02 -1.57
CA MET A 1 29.95 2.21 -1.23
C MET A 1 29.98 2.31 0.28
N ASP A 2 30.73 3.28 0.79
CA ASP A 2 30.95 3.50 2.22
C ASP A 2 29.67 4.13 2.81
N MET A 3 29.10 3.50 3.84
CA MET A 3 27.73 3.77 4.34
C MET A 3 27.72 4.22 5.80
N THR A 4 28.85 4.72 6.30
CA THR A 4 29.17 4.76 7.73
C THR A 4 28.56 5.92 8.55
N ALA A 5 27.70 6.76 7.95
CA ALA A 5 26.92 7.75 8.69
C ALA A 5 25.43 7.88 8.27
N ALA A 6 25.05 7.39 7.08
CA ALA A 6 23.74 7.63 6.49
C ALA A 6 22.68 6.55 6.80
N ASP A 7 23.06 5.46 7.46
CA ASP A 7 22.19 4.29 7.68
C ASP A 7 21.66 4.18 9.13
N ARG A 8 21.60 5.30 9.85
CA ARG A 8 21.20 5.32 11.25
C ARG A 8 19.78 5.83 11.41
N VAL A 9 18.87 4.95 11.81
CA VAL A 9 17.53 5.31 12.28
C VAL A 9 17.57 5.50 13.78
N LEU A 10 17.15 6.68 14.26
CA LEU A 10 16.97 6.97 15.68
C LEU A 10 15.47 6.97 16.00
N VAL A 11 15.08 6.21 17.01
CA VAL A 11 13.71 6.21 17.52
C VAL A 11 13.71 6.84 18.91
N THR A 12 12.97 7.93 19.06
CA THR A 12 12.79 8.64 20.33
C THR A 12 11.31 8.59 20.75
N ARG A 13 11.07 8.69 22.05
CA ARG A 13 9.72 8.81 22.61
C ARG A 13 9.51 10.22 23.13
N ASP A 14 9.29 11.15 22.21
CA ASP A 14 9.07 12.56 22.50
C ASP A 14 8.10 13.21 21.49
N SER A 15 7.63 14.40 21.84
CA SER A 15 6.87 15.27 20.94
C SER A 15 7.78 16.42 20.52
N ARG A 16 8.20 16.41 19.26
CA ARG A 16 9.06 17.44 18.68
C ARG A 16 8.47 17.90 17.34
N PRO A 17 8.79 19.13 16.88
CA PRO A 17 8.52 19.52 15.51
C PRO A 17 9.08 18.47 14.54
N ALA A 18 8.26 18.06 13.58
CA ALA A 18 8.60 17.04 12.60
C ALA A 18 8.18 17.50 11.20
N ASP A 19 8.95 17.10 10.17
CA ASP A 19 8.64 17.42 8.77
C ASP A 19 7.34 16.76 8.30
N ALA A 20 6.97 15.64 8.94
CA ALA A 20 5.66 15.03 8.80
C ALA A 20 5.24 14.27 10.06
N VAL A 21 3.93 14.20 10.28
CA VAL A 21 3.30 13.48 11.39
C VAL A 21 2.23 12.55 10.84
N LEU A 22 2.37 11.25 11.11
CA LEU A 22 1.35 10.24 10.90
C LEU A 22 0.65 9.96 12.24
N THR A 23 -0.64 10.27 12.33
CA THR A 23 -1.46 9.91 13.50
C THR A 23 -2.31 8.69 13.15
N THR A 24 -2.22 7.67 13.99
CA THR A 24 -2.86 6.37 13.79
C THR A 24 -3.10 5.69 15.13
N THR A 25 -3.90 4.62 15.13
CA THR A 25 -3.98 3.69 16.27
C THR A 25 -2.82 2.70 16.25
N HIS A 26 -2.50 2.13 17.42
CA HIS A 26 -1.50 1.07 17.55
C HIS A 26 -1.82 -0.12 16.63
N ARG A 27 -3.07 -0.59 16.67
CA ARG A 27 -3.55 -1.72 15.85
C ARG A 27 -3.40 -1.48 14.36
N LEU A 28 -3.67 -0.26 13.88
CA LEU A 28 -3.49 0.06 12.48
C LEU A 28 -2.01 0.10 12.13
N LEU A 29 -1.16 0.69 12.98
CA LEU A 29 0.29 0.72 12.77
C LEU A 29 0.87 -0.71 12.65
N GLU A 30 0.48 -1.63 13.52
CA GLU A 30 0.88 -3.04 13.44
C GLU A 30 0.54 -3.66 12.08
N ARG A 31 -0.70 -3.48 11.60
CA ARG A 31 -1.14 -3.98 10.29
C ARG A 31 -0.39 -3.36 9.13
N LEU A 32 0.03 -2.09 9.24
CA LEU A 32 0.87 -1.44 8.22
C LEU A 32 2.28 -2.04 8.21
N VAL A 33 2.87 -2.24 9.38
CA VAL A 33 4.24 -2.78 9.54
C VAL A 33 4.32 -4.25 9.13
N CYS A 34 3.28 -5.05 9.40
CA CYS A 34 3.19 -6.44 8.94
C CYS A 34 2.82 -6.57 7.45
N GLY A 35 2.43 -5.48 6.79
CA GLY A 35 1.97 -5.49 5.41
C GLY A 35 0.49 -5.85 5.22
N ASP A 36 -0.24 -6.22 6.27
CA ASP A 36 -1.67 -6.57 6.18
C ASP A 36 -2.57 -5.43 5.72
N GLN A 37 -2.08 -4.18 5.73
CA GLN A 37 -2.77 -3.00 5.22
C GLN A 37 -1.87 -2.07 4.41
N SER A 38 -2.48 -1.43 3.40
CA SER A 38 -1.85 -0.35 2.65
C SER A 38 -1.96 0.98 3.38
N ALA A 39 -0.82 1.64 3.61
CA ALA A 39 -0.77 2.96 4.24
C ALA A 39 -1.54 4.03 3.45
N ILE A 40 -1.45 4.00 2.12
CA ILE A 40 -2.18 4.96 1.26
C ILE A 40 -3.68 4.72 1.35
N ALA A 41 -4.11 3.46 1.35
CA ALA A 41 -5.54 3.14 1.45
C ALA A 41 -6.12 3.54 2.81
N ALA A 42 -5.36 3.35 3.90
CA ALA A 42 -5.78 3.78 5.24
C ALA A 42 -5.97 5.30 5.33
N LEU A 43 -5.06 6.09 4.74
CA LEU A 43 -5.21 7.55 4.67
C LEU A 43 -6.42 7.98 3.83
N LEU A 44 -6.62 7.38 2.66
CA LEU A 44 -7.76 7.69 1.78
C LEU A 44 -9.12 7.32 2.41
N ARG A 45 -9.15 6.30 3.28
CA ARG A 45 -10.35 5.92 4.04
C ARG A 45 -10.51 6.69 5.36
N ASN A 46 -9.65 7.68 5.63
CA ASN A 46 -9.63 8.45 6.87
C ASN A 46 -9.43 7.59 8.14
N GLU A 47 -8.77 6.44 8.02
CA GLU A 47 -8.42 5.57 9.17
C GLU A 47 -7.16 6.06 9.91
N ALA A 48 -6.37 6.90 9.26
CA ALA A 48 -5.21 7.61 9.79
C ALA A 48 -5.17 9.03 9.21
N THR A 49 -4.41 9.92 9.84
CA THR A 49 -4.17 11.28 9.34
C THR A 49 -2.68 11.51 9.12
N PHE A 50 -2.36 12.27 8.08
CA PHE A 50 -0.99 12.64 7.74
C PHE A 50 -0.91 14.15 7.53
N ALA A 51 0.03 14.80 8.21
CA ALA A 51 0.28 16.23 8.11
C ALA A 51 1.77 16.50 7.85
N GLY A 52 2.08 17.65 7.23
CA GLY A 52 3.45 18.03 6.84
C GLY A 52 3.74 17.77 5.35
N ASP A 53 5.00 17.45 5.01
CA ASP A 53 5.39 17.19 3.63
C ASP A 53 4.82 15.86 3.12
N THR A 54 3.79 15.94 2.27
CA THR A 54 3.09 14.79 1.68
C THR A 54 3.98 13.91 0.80
N ARG A 55 5.15 14.37 0.36
CA ARG A 55 6.10 13.51 -0.36
C ARG A 55 6.70 12.46 0.56
N LEU A 56 6.78 12.74 1.86
CA LEU A 56 7.34 11.81 2.83
C LEU A 56 6.49 10.56 3.01
N ILE A 57 5.15 10.61 2.89
CA ILE A 57 4.37 9.35 2.95
C ILE A 57 4.64 8.44 1.75
N LEU A 58 4.89 9.01 0.57
CA LEU A 58 5.22 8.26 -0.65
C LEU A 58 6.61 7.64 -0.58
N ALA A 59 7.53 8.30 0.12
CA ALA A 59 8.85 7.77 0.41
C ALA A 59 8.82 6.69 1.50
N PHE A 60 8.13 6.99 2.61
CA PHE A 60 8.08 6.16 3.81
C PHE A 60 7.31 4.85 3.58
N ARG A 61 6.27 4.84 2.74
CA ARG A 61 5.52 3.60 2.42
C ARG A 61 6.41 2.48 1.86
N ARG A 62 7.59 2.79 1.31
CA ARG A 62 8.52 1.80 0.78
C ARG A 62 9.15 0.93 1.87
N PHE A 63 9.11 1.38 3.13
CA PHE A 63 9.55 0.57 4.27
C PHE A 63 8.50 -0.44 4.73
N PHE A 64 7.24 -0.29 4.30
CA PHE A 64 6.20 -1.27 4.59
C PHE A 64 6.27 -2.44 3.62
N PRO A 65 6.05 -3.69 4.08
CA PRO A 65 5.91 -4.82 3.19
C PRO A 65 4.75 -4.63 2.22
N SER A 66 4.87 -5.18 1.01
CA SER A 66 3.71 -5.26 0.12
C SER A 66 2.65 -6.18 0.74
N PRO A 67 1.35 -5.83 0.67
CA PRO A 67 0.33 -6.67 1.27
C PRO A 67 0.33 -8.09 0.71
N ALA A 68 0.20 -9.07 1.61
CA ALA A 68 0.09 -10.47 1.24
C ALA A 68 -1.05 -10.66 0.22
N GLY A 69 -0.74 -11.28 -0.91
CA GLY A 69 -1.71 -11.46 -2.00
C GLY A 69 -1.91 -10.25 -2.91
N THR A 70 -1.05 -9.22 -2.85
CA THR A 70 -1.04 -8.15 -3.86
C THR A 70 -0.66 -8.75 -5.21
N ARG A 71 -1.66 -8.96 -6.06
CA ARG A 71 -1.48 -9.40 -7.45
C ARG A 71 -1.42 -8.18 -8.36
N ASP A 72 -0.61 -8.26 -9.40
CA ASP A 72 -0.54 -7.20 -10.40
C ASP A 72 -1.94 -7.01 -11.05
N PRO A 73 -2.54 -5.80 -11.01
CA PRO A 73 -3.87 -5.57 -11.55
C PRO A 73 -3.99 -5.91 -13.04
N ARG A 74 -2.91 -5.74 -13.82
CA ARG A 74 -2.87 -6.08 -15.25
C ARG A 74 -2.74 -7.58 -15.47
N GLU A 75 -2.10 -8.31 -14.57
CA GLU A 75 -2.10 -9.78 -14.58
C GLU A 75 -3.50 -10.33 -14.26
N VAL A 76 -4.14 -9.81 -13.21
CA VAL A 76 -5.51 -10.17 -12.83
C VAL A 76 -6.49 -9.85 -13.96
N ALA A 77 -6.42 -8.63 -14.52
CA ALA A 77 -7.26 -8.25 -15.65
C ALA A 77 -7.07 -9.16 -16.88
N ARG A 78 -5.82 -9.55 -17.19
CA ARG A 78 -5.53 -10.50 -18.28
C ARG A 78 -6.15 -11.88 -18.04
N GLN A 79 -6.09 -12.40 -16.82
CA GLN A 79 -6.71 -13.68 -16.47
C GLN A 79 -8.24 -13.63 -16.57
N HIS A 80 -8.87 -12.55 -16.09
CA HIS A 80 -10.32 -12.38 -16.22
C HIS A 80 -10.78 -12.16 -17.67
N ALA A 81 -9.95 -11.54 -18.52
CA ALA A 81 -10.28 -11.36 -19.94
C ALA A 81 -10.43 -12.71 -20.68
N LEU A 82 -9.60 -13.71 -20.35
CA LEU A 82 -9.71 -15.07 -20.91
C LEU A 82 -11.03 -15.75 -20.54
N HIS A 83 -11.49 -15.58 -19.29
CA HIS A 83 -12.80 -16.07 -18.87
C HIS A 83 -13.99 -15.36 -19.54
N GLY A 84 -13.83 -14.07 -19.87
CA GLY A 84 -14.83 -13.29 -20.61
C GLY A 84 -15.02 -13.76 -22.06
N GLN A 85 -13.97 -14.28 -22.71
CA GLN A 85 -14.07 -14.85 -24.07
C GLN A 85 -14.93 -16.13 -24.07
N ALA A 86 -14.75 -17.00 -23.08
CA ALA A 86 -15.55 -18.22 -22.95
C ALA A 86 -17.04 -17.93 -22.70
N TRP A 87 -17.38 -16.85 -21.99
CA TRP A 87 -18.78 -16.41 -21.83
C TRP A 87 -19.37 -15.89 -23.16
N ARG A 88 -18.58 -15.16 -23.94
CA ARG A 88 -18.98 -14.65 -25.27
C ARG A 88 -19.22 -15.76 -26.28
N GLU A 89 -18.32 -16.75 -26.34
CA GLU A 89 -18.46 -17.92 -27.23
C GLU A 89 -19.77 -18.68 -26.96
N ARG A 90 -20.10 -18.90 -25.68
CA ARG A 90 -21.33 -19.60 -25.26
C ARG A 90 -22.62 -18.86 -25.60
N LEU A 91 -22.59 -17.52 -25.67
CA LEU A 91 -23.73 -16.73 -26.12
C LEU A 91 -23.94 -16.86 -27.62
N GLN A 92 -22.86 -16.86 -28.41
CA GLN A 92 -22.94 -17.03 -29.86
C GLN A 92 -23.46 -18.41 -30.26
N THR A 93 -23.10 -19.47 -29.53
CA THR A 93 -23.61 -20.83 -29.82
C THR A 93 -25.10 -21.01 -29.52
N ARG A 94 -25.72 -20.17 -28.69
CA ARG A 94 -27.15 -20.28 -28.34
C ARG A 94 -28.08 -19.45 -29.22
N ILE A 95 -27.52 -18.54 -30.02
CA ILE A 95 -28.27 -17.61 -30.87
C ILE A 95 -28.27 -18.06 -32.35
N SER A 96 -27.38 -19.00 -32.71
CA SER A 96 -27.37 -19.68 -34.01
C SER A 96 -28.11 -21.00 -33.98
#